data_AF-A0A7T4WJN1-F1
#
_entry.id   AF-A0A7T4WJN1-F1
#
_cell.length_a   1.000
_cell.length_b   1.000
_cell.length_c   1.000
_cell.angle_alpha   90.00
_cell.angle_beta   90.00
_cell.angle_gamma   90.00
#
_symmetry.space_group_name_H-M   'P 1'
#
loop_
_entity.id
_entity.type
_entity.pdbx_description
1 polymer ?
#
loop_
_entity_poly.entity_id
_entity_poly.type
_entity_poly.pdbx_seq_one_letter_code
_entity_poly.pdbx_strand_id
1 'polypeptide(L)'
;MTTTADLAARLRAMPDDALERLVAARRLPTAALAETGPQHITDFFDLAEALRTDDAVDAAVEHLPRATVLALRDGGAVDALGPAIELGLADEDGAVDDAVAARVAAHPDLTTLDRSGGPDRPRPAAPGPDAADQDRARATGAEQAFSTMTVLAELLRAVDAGDVRELVKGGIGTPLARTLGERIGADAEVVPGRLELLDRIGFADPDTGRWVLTDAGRTWLLASWPDRWGSLVSAWSGTLPPAVHEVLALADRDLHDLVPLGRWAYPAGARWLDALLLEVAGAAASLGLSVDGVLTDTGRALLDGDTGPAAQDLPGTVDRVYLQHDLTVIAPGPLAPVDDDALRTVAVLEAPGLAARYRISEDTLRAAFHAGNSRDDLLAVLERLSATGIPQPLAYLIDQVAGRNGSIVVDRGPGGVGTEVRGSADQLDLVGVDAELRQLAWERPDLTTLTTRYPPHVVHTALEDQRYPAVLTTAARPETHHGPPGRRSPAGRSPEQAAHALVERLRLTTQRGDAEPEQEWLGRQIDLAVRGRTPIRVTVRMPDGSERPFTIVPTSVAAGRVRGRDTGVDVERTLPLSLVVSVESDA
;
A
#
# COMPACT_ATOMS: atom_id res chain seq x y z
N MET A 1 25.97 -31.40 -0.44
CA MET A 1 25.93 -30.38 0.63
C MET A 1 26.36 -29.09 -0.02
N THR A 2 25.44 -28.15 -0.18
CA THR A 2 25.69 -26.89 -0.90
C THR A 2 26.52 -26.00 0.02
N THR A 3 27.79 -25.75 -0.32
CA THR A 3 28.69 -24.90 0.47
C THR A 3 28.45 -23.42 0.16
N THR A 4 29.02 -22.50 0.97
CA THR A 4 28.98 -21.04 0.69
C THR A 4 29.46 -20.72 -0.73
N ALA A 5 30.46 -21.46 -1.23
CA ALA A 5 30.98 -21.30 -2.58
C ALA A 5 29.99 -21.72 -3.67
N ASP A 6 29.26 -22.82 -3.44
CA ASP A 6 28.24 -23.31 -4.37
C ASP A 6 27.05 -22.33 -4.43
N LEU A 7 26.63 -21.79 -3.27
CA LEU A 7 25.61 -20.75 -3.22
C LEU A 7 26.07 -19.47 -3.93
N ALA A 8 27.29 -18.99 -3.69
CA ALA A 8 27.84 -17.81 -4.35
C ALA A 8 27.91 -17.98 -5.88
N ALA A 9 28.30 -19.16 -6.38
CA ALA A 9 28.33 -19.47 -7.80
C ALA A 9 26.93 -19.43 -8.43
N ARG A 10 25.92 -19.99 -7.75
CA ARG A 10 24.52 -19.94 -8.19
C ARG A 10 23.98 -18.51 -8.24
N LEU A 11 24.19 -17.72 -7.19
CA LEU A 11 23.76 -16.31 -7.13
C LEU A 11 24.42 -15.47 -8.24
N ARG A 12 25.67 -15.77 -8.59
CA ARG A 12 26.37 -15.12 -9.69
C ARG A 12 25.77 -15.47 -11.06
N ALA A 13 25.33 -16.71 -11.26
CA ALA A 13 24.73 -17.18 -12.50
C ALA A 13 23.26 -16.80 -12.68
N MET A 14 22.58 -16.44 -11.59
CA MET A 14 21.16 -16.06 -11.58
C MET A 14 20.91 -14.77 -12.38
N PRO A 15 19.82 -14.68 -13.17
CA PRO A 15 19.37 -13.43 -13.80
C PRO A 15 19.13 -12.31 -12.79
N ASP A 16 19.33 -11.05 -13.21
CA ASP A 16 19.23 -9.88 -12.32
C ASP A 16 17.86 -9.74 -11.67
N ASP A 17 16.78 -9.94 -12.43
CA ASP A 17 15.41 -9.88 -11.91
C ASP A 17 15.13 -10.97 -10.86
N ALA A 18 15.65 -12.17 -11.08
CA ALA A 18 15.52 -13.27 -10.12
C ALA A 18 16.35 -13.02 -8.85
N LEU A 19 17.56 -12.46 -8.99
CA LEU A 19 18.42 -12.13 -7.86
C LEU A 19 17.85 -10.97 -7.03
N GLU A 20 17.28 -9.96 -7.68
CA GLU A 20 16.58 -8.86 -7.00
C GLU A 20 15.38 -9.37 -6.20
N ARG A 21 14.55 -10.24 -6.80
CA ARG A 21 13.43 -10.88 -6.09
C ARG A 21 13.92 -11.69 -4.90
N LEU A 22 14.98 -12.48 -5.05
CA LEU A 22 15.55 -13.27 -3.96
C LEU A 22 16.04 -12.37 -2.81
N VAL A 23 16.83 -11.32 -3.12
CA VAL A 23 17.36 -10.41 -2.09
C VAL A 23 16.23 -9.69 -1.36
N ALA A 24 15.21 -9.21 -2.08
CA ALA A 24 14.05 -8.57 -1.48
C ALA A 24 13.26 -9.55 -0.57
N ALA A 25 13.05 -10.78 -1.04
CA ALA A 25 12.33 -11.81 -0.30
C ALA A 25 13.09 -12.33 0.94
N ARG A 26 14.43 -12.32 0.91
CA ARG A 26 15.30 -12.76 2.01
C ARG A 26 15.44 -11.76 3.16
N ARG A 27 14.86 -10.56 3.03
CA ARG A 27 14.73 -9.55 4.10
C ARG A 27 16.00 -9.33 4.92
N LEU A 28 17.14 -9.27 4.24
CA LEU A 28 18.44 -9.05 4.88
C LEU A 28 18.44 -7.72 5.68
N PRO A 29 19.20 -7.63 6.79
CA PRO A 29 19.29 -6.41 7.56
C PRO A 29 19.69 -5.21 6.71
N THR A 30 19.10 -4.03 6.95
CA THR A 30 19.40 -2.81 6.19
C THR A 30 20.89 -2.46 6.22
N ALA A 31 21.59 -2.78 7.31
CA ALA A 31 23.04 -2.61 7.43
C ALA A 31 23.83 -3.46 6.41
N ALA A 32 23.33 -4.63 6.01
CA ALA A 32 23.94 -5.49 5.00
C ALA A 32 23.75 -4.95 3.58
N LEU A 33 22.60 -4.33 3.31
CA LEU A 33 22.26 -3.73 2.01
C LEU A 33 22.86 -2.32 1.82
N ALA A 34 23.36 -1.71 2.90
CA ALA A 34 23.96 -0.38 2.88
C ALA A 34 25.17 -0.28 1.94
N GLU A 35 25.45 0.93 1.46
CA GLU A 35 26.59 1.19 0.56
C GLU A 35 27.94 1.15 1.29
N THR A 36 27.95 1.38 2.60
CA THR A 36 29.16 1.42 3.43
C THR A 36 28.85 0.88 4.83
N GLY A 37 29.78 0.15 5.43
CA GLY A 37 29.69 -0.29 6.82
C GLY A 37 30.46 -1.57 7.07
N PRO A 38 30.61 -2.01 8.32
CA PRO A 38 31.34 -3.25 8.63
C PRO A 38 30.62 -4.52 8.16
N GLN A 39 29.30 -4.44 7.91
CA GLN A 39 28.44 -5.56 7.50
C GLN A 39 27.97 -5.46 6.05
N HIS A 40 28.41 -4.43 5.29
CA HIS A 40 27.95 -4.25 3.91
C HIS A 40 28.42 -5.39 3.00
N ILE A 41 27.56 -5.77 2.06
CA ILE A 41 27.85 -6.81 1.06
C ILE A 41 28.66 -6.19 -0.09
N THR A 42 29.85 -6.74 -0.35
CA THR A 42 30.76 -6.25 -1.41
C THR A 42 30.83 -7.15 -2.64
N ASP A 43 30.69 -8.46 -2.43
CA ASP A 43 30.72 -9.47 -3.50
C ASP A 43 29.67 -10.59 -3.28
N PHE A 44 29.63 -11.56 -4.21
CA PHE A 44 28.69 -12.69 -4.14
C PHE A 44 28.97 -13.67 -2.99
N PHE A 45 30.20 -13.71 -2.46
CA PHE A 45 30.52 -14.52 -1.30
C PHE A 45 29.99 -13.87 -0.02
N ASP A 46 30.14 -12.56 0.13
CA ASP A 46 29.56 -11.82 1.26
C ASP A 46 28.02 -11.96 1.26
N LEU A 47 27.39 -11.93 0.08
CA LEU A 47 25.94 -12.17 -0.05
C LEU A 47 25.58 -13.60 0.37
N ALA A 48 26.33 -14.61 -0.09
CA ALA A 48 26.11 -16.00 0.29
C ALA A 48 26.31 -16.25 1.79
N GLU A 49 27.33 -15.66 2.42
CA GLU A 49 27.55 -15.72 3.86
C GLU A 49 26.39 -15.05 4.62
N ALA A 50 25.96 -13.85 4.18
CA ALA A 50 24.83 -13.14 4.80
C ALA A 50 23.53 -13.97 4.76
N LEU A 51 23.25 -14.62 3.62
CA LEU A 51 22.07 -15.49 3.43
C LEU A 51 22.15 -16.79 4.25
N ARG A 52 23.34 -17.22 4.67
CA ARG A 52 23.55 -18.44 5.47
C ARG A 52 23.60 -18.20 6.98
N THR A 53 23.48 -16.95 7.43
CA THR A 53 23.37 -16.65 8.86
C THR A 53 22.10 -17.24 9.47
N ASP A 54 22.15 -17.69 10.72
CA ASP A 54 20.99 -18.24 11.44
C ASP A 54 19.78 -17.31 11.37
N ASP A 55 19.96 -16.00 11.60
CA ASP A 55 18.89 -15.00 11.55
C ASP A 55 18.29 -14.88 10.15
N ALA A 56 19.10 -14.92 9.09
CA ALA A 56 18.61 -14.84 7.72
C ALA A 56 17.90 -16.12 7.28
N VAL A 57 18.32 -17.29 7.77
CA VAL A 57 17.65 -18.55 7.50
C VAL A 57 16.32 -18.62 8.25
N ASP A 58 16.29 -18.26 9.54
CA ASP A 58 15.07 -18.19 10.33
C ASP A 58 14.05 -17.25 9.67
N ALA A 59 14.45 -16.02 9.33
CA ALA A 59 13.56 -15.05 8.69
C ALA A 59 12.95 -15.58 7.37
N ALA A 60 13.70 -16.38 6.61
CA ALA A 60 13.19 -17.02 5.40
C ALA A 60 12.21 -18.16 5.72
N VAL A 61 12.57 -19.04 6.66
CA VAL A 61 11.77 -20.19 7.10
C VAL A 61 10.46 -19.77 7.75
N GLU A 62 10.42 -18.64 8.47
CA GLU A 62 9.22 -18.05 9.07
C GLU A 62 8.09 -17.77 8.05
N HIS A 63 8.43 -17.61 6.77
CA HIS A 63 7.48 -17.29 5.70
C HIS A 63 7.17 -18.50 4.80
N LEU A 64 7.73 -19.67 5.10
CA LEU A 64 7.50 -20.86 4.30
C LEU A 64 6.22 -21.61 4.71
N PRO A 65 5.45 -22.09 3.73
CA PRO A 65 4.28 -22.92 4.02
C PRO A 65 4.73 -24.28 4.57
N ARG A 66 3.82 -24.92 5.31
CA ARG A 66 4.02 -26.19 6.02
C ARG A 66 4.62 -27.27 5.12
N ALA A 67 4.12 -27.41 3.90
CA ALA A 67 4.58 -28.43 2.97
C ALA A 67 6.07 -28.26 2.62
N THR A 68 6.52 -27.03 2.40
CA THR A 68 7.92 -26.70 2.11
C THR A 68 8.81 -26.91 3.33
N VAL A 69 8.36 -26.50 4.52
CA VAL A 69 9.10 -26.74 5.77
C VAL A 69 9.30 -28.24 6.04
N LEU A 70 8.27 -29.06 5.82
CA LEU A 70 8.37 -30.51 5.95
C LEU A 70 9.33 -31.11 4.92
N ALA A 71 9.29 -30.64 3.67
CA ALA A 71 10.22 -31.09 2.62
C ALA A 71 11.68 -30.71 2.94
N LEU A 72 11.93 -29.52 3.49
CA LEU A 72 13.26 -29.10 3.94
C LEU A 72 13.79 -29.93 5.10
N ARG A 73 12.92 -30.33 6.04
CA ARG A 73 13.31 -31.07 7.25
C ARG A 73 13.49 -32.56 7.00
N ASP A 74 12.53 -33.18 6.33
CA ASP A 74 12.43 -34.65 6.22
C ASP A 74 12.86 -35.18 4.85
N GLY A 75 13.12 -34.28 3.89
CA GLY A 75 13.22 -34.61 2.47
C GLY A 75 11.83 -34.79 1.85
N GLY A 76 11.68 -34.42 0.58
CA GLY A 76 10.38 -34.46 -0.08
C GLY A 76 10.47 -34.32 -1.60
N ALA A 77 9.31 -34.29 -2.26
CA ALA A 77 9.24 -34.01 -3.68
C ALA A 77 9.76 -32.59 -3.96
N VAL A 78 10.53 -32.43 -5.04
CA VAL A 78 11.09 -31.14 -5.47
C VAL A 78 9.99 -30.08 -5.65
N ASP A 79 8.80 -30.48 -6.10
CA ASP A 79 7.64 -29.59 -6.23
C ASP A 79 7.28 -28.86 -4.93
N ALA A 80 7.42 -29.53 -3.77
CA ALA A 80 7.14 -28.93 -2.46
C ALA A 80 8.24 -27.95 -2.01
N LEU A 81 9.43 -28.04 -2.61
CA LEU A 81 10.56 -27.15 -2.33
C LEU A 81 10.53 -25.85 -3.15
N GLY A 82 9.58 -25.68 -4.09
CA GLY A 82 9.49 -24.48 -4.94
C GLY A 82 9.72 -23.15 -4.20
N PRO A 83 8.96 -22.84 -3.13
CA PRO A 83 9.18 -21.62 -2.34
C PRO A 83 10.56 -21.54 -1.67
N ALA A 84 11.14 -22.66 -1.26
CA ALA A 84 12.49 -22.71 -0.70
C ALA A 84 13.58 -22.50 -1.76
N ILE A 85 13.36 -22.99 -2.99
CA ILE A 85 14.26 -22.78 -4.14
C ILE A 85 14.28 -21.30 -4.52
N GLU A 86 13.12 -20.63 -4.56
CA GLU A 86 13.03 -19.18 -4.81
C GLU A 86 13.80 -18.34 -3.77
N LEU A 87 13.86 -18.81 -2.52
CA LEU A 87 14.61 -18.20 -1.43
C LEU A 87 16.08 -18.66 -1.36
N GLY A 88 16.54 -19.48 -2.30
CA GLY A 88 17.91 -20.02 -2.34
C GLY A 88 18.25 -20.98 -1.19
N LEU A 89 17.25 -21.51 -0.48
CA LEU A 89 17.40 -22.45 0.64
C LEU A 89 17.66 -23.89 0.15
N ALA A 90 17.19 -24.20 -1.04
CA ALA A 90 17.47 -25.43 -1.79
C ALA A 90 17.88 -25.08 -3.23
N ASP A 91 18.37 -26.06 -3.99
CA ASP A 91 18.58 -25.95 -5.43
C ASP A 91 17.47 -26.62 -6.24
N GLU A 92 17.51 -26.46 -7.56
CA GLU A 92 16.53 -27.00 -8.51
C GLU A 92 16.47 -28.54 -8.51
N ASP A 93 17.55 -29.20 -8.06
CA ASP A 93 17.62 -30.66 -7.91
C ASP A 93 17.07 -31.12 -6.54
N GLY A 94 16.65 -30.20 -5.68
CA GLY A 94 16.11 -30.45 -4.36
C GLY A 94 17.16 -30.63 -3.27
N ALA A 95 18.43 -30.35 -3.52
CA ALA A 95 19.47 -30.40 -2.51
C ALA A 95 19.40 -29.15 -1.60
N VAL A 96 19.23 -29.39 -0.31
CA VAL A 96 19.13 -28.34 0.72
C VAL A 96 20.53 -27.88 1.13
N ASP A 97 20.70 -26.57 1.30
CA ASP A 97 21.95 -25.98 1.82
C ASP A 97 22.22 -26.51 3.24
N ASP A 98 23.48 -26.79 3.56
CA ASP A 98 23.86 -27.42 4.82
C ASP A 98 23.60 -26.54 6.04
N ALA A 99 23.78 -25.22 5.92
CA ALA A 99 23.42 -24.27 6.98
C ALA A 99 21.91 -24.25 7.21
N VAL A 100 21.13 -24.35 6.12
CA VAL A 100 19.66 -24.42 6.19
C VAL A 100 19.20 -25.71 6.86
N ALA A 101 19.73 -26.85 6.43
CA ALA A 101 19.38 -28.15 7.00
C ALA A 101 19.70 -28.21 8.50
N ALA A 102 20.88 -27.71 8.90
CA ALA A 102 21.29 -27.62 10.30
C ALA A 102 20.35 -26.71 11.10
N ARG A 103 19.99 -25.54 10.55
CA ARG A 103 19.11 -24.58 11.23
C ARG A 103 17.68 -25.11 11.37
N VAL A 104 17.10 -25.67 10.31
CA VAL A 104 15.76 -26.27 10.33
C VAL A 104 15.68 -27.42 11.35
N ALA A 105 16.73 -28.25 11.43
CA ALA A 105 16.80 -29.34 12.42
C ALA A 105 16.92 -28.85 13.87
N ALA A 106 17.46 -27.65 14.10
CA ALA A 106 17.60 -27.05 15.42
C ALA A 106 16.42 -26.14 15.82
N HIS A 107 15.52 -25.82 14.89
CA HIS A 107 14.46 -24.83 15.12
C HIS A 107 13.40 -25.34 16.11
N PRO A 108 13.14 -24.64 17.23
CA PRO A 108 12.28 -25.14 18.30
C PRO A 108 10.84 -25.42 17.84
N ASP A 109 10.27 -24.54 17.02
CA ASP A 109 8.90 -24.73 16.50
C ASP A 109 8.79 -25.86 15.46
N LEU A 110 9.91 -26.28 14.86
CA LEU A 110 9.91 -27.28 13.80
C LEU A 110 10.28 -28.67 14.31
N THR A 111 11.10 -28.76 15.35
CA THR A 111 11.48 -30.04 15.99
C THR A 111 10.29 -30.76 16.63
N THR A 112 9.24 -30.02 16.99
CA THR A 112 8.03 -30.55 17.62
C THR A 112 6.93 -30.94 16.62
N LEU A 113 7.10 -30.65 15.32
CA LEU A 113 6.14 -31.03 14.29
C LEU A 113 6.20 -32.54 14.04
N ASP A 114 5.12 -33.27 14.31
CA ASP A 114 5.10 -34.71 14.05
C ASP A 114 5.13 -35.02 12.53
N ARG A 115 5.77 -36.13 12.14
CA ARG A 115 5.91 -36.56 10.72
C ARG A 115 4.56 -36.86 10.06
N SER A 116 3.55 -37.19 10.85
CA SER A 116 2.17 -37.44 10.43
C SER A 116 1.26 -36.20 10.43
N GLY A 117 1.82 -34.99 10.65
CA GLY A 117 1.03 -33.77 10.85
C GLY A 117 1.03 -33.39 12.33
N GLY A 118 1.20 -32.10 12.61
CA GLY A 118 1.24 -31.55 13.97
C GLY A 118 -0.12 -31.67 14.68
N PRO A 119 -0.61 -30.67 15.42
CA PRO A 119 -2.01 -30.71 15.87
C PRO A 119 -2.90 -30.98 14.65
N ASP A 120 -3.93 -31.82 14.82
CA ASP A 120 -4.97 -32.03 13.80
C ASP A 120 -5.33 -30.66 13.20
N ARG A 121 -5.46 -30.57 11.86
CA ARG A 121 -5.98 -29.34 11.21
C ARG A 121 -7.16 -28.87 12.07
N PRO A 122 -7.12 -27.65 12.64
CA PRO A 122 -8.24 -27.12 13.42
C PRO A 122 -9.50 -27.46 12.65
N ARG A 123 -10.37 -28.30 13.24
CA ARG A 123 -11.54 -28.79 12.52
C ARG A 123 -12.30 -27.54 12.09
N PRO A 124 -12.72 -27.42 10.81
CA PRO A 124 -13.72 -26.44 10.45
C PRO A 124 -14.86 -26.55 11.47
N ALA A 125 -15.37 -25.42 11.98
CA ALA A 125 -16.52 -25.45 12.87
C ALA A 125 -17.67 -26.29 12.29
N ALA A 126 -18.56 -26.68 13.20
CA ALA A 126 -19.82 -27.38 12.97
C ALA A 126 -20.56 -26.92 11.70
N PRO A 127 -21.46 -27.76 11.13
CA PRO A 127 -22.21 -27.45 9.92
C PRO A 127 -22.65 -25.99 9.87
N GLY A 128 -22.49 -25.37 8.70
CA GLY A 128 -22.74 -23.95 8.50
C GLY A 128 -24.09 -23.49 9.06
N PRO A 129 -24.19 -22.21 9.45
CA PRO A 129 -25.39 -21.66 10.07
C PRO A 129 -26.63 -22.05 9.27
N ASP A 130 -27.74 -22.33 9.95
CA ASP A 130 -29.03 -22.52 9.28
C ASP A 130 -29.36 -21.25 8.47
N ALA A 131 -30.18 -21.37 7.43
CA ALA A 131 -30.50 -20.27 6.52
C ALA A 131 -31.00 -19.02 7.26
N ALA A 132 -31.76 -19.20 8.34
CA ALA A 132 -32.25 -18.10 9.18
C ALA A 132 -31.14 -17.40 10.00
N ASP A 133 -30.09 -18.13 10.39
CA ASP A 133 -28.92 -17.56 11.07
C ASP A 133 -28.08 -16.78 10.07
N GLN A 134 -27.99 -17.30 8.84
CA GLN A 134 -27.27 -16.66 7.75
C GLN A 134 -27.94 -15.37 7.26
N ASP A 135 -29.27 -15.33 7.17
CA ASP A 135 -30.02 -14.11 6.83
C ASP A 135 -29.79 -13.00 7.86
N ARG A 136 -29.78 -13.35 9.16
CA ARG A 136 -29.47 -12.41 10.23
C ARG A 136 -28.01 -11.94 10.18
N ALA A 137 -27.07 -12.84 9.93
CA ALA A 137 -25.67 -12.48 9.78
C ALA A 137 -25.44 -11.55 8.58
N ARG A 138 -26.12 -11.78 7.45
CA ARG A 138 -26.09 -10.88 6.28
C ARG A 138 -26.60 -9.49 6.60
N ALA A 139 -27.75 -9.37 7.27
CA ALA A 139 -28.31 -8.09 7.68
C ALA A 139 -27.35 -7.33 8.64
N THR A 140 -26.86 -8.01 9.69
CA THR A 140 -25.90 -7.42 10.64
C THR A 140 -24.60 -7.00 9.95
N GLY A 141 -24.07 -7.82 9.04
CA GLY A 141 -22.88 -7.51 8.25
C GLY A 141 -23.09 -6.29 7.35
N ALA A 142 -24.23 -6.20 6.67
CA ALA A 142 -24.58 -5.06 5.82
C ALA A 142 -24.76 -3.74 6.62
N GLU A 143 -25.38 -3.79 7.80
CA GLU A 143 -25.47 -2.64 8.71
C GLU A 143 -24.08 -2.17 9.15
N GLN A 144 -23.20 -3.10 9.53
CA GLN A 144 -21.83 -2.81 9.91
C GLN A 144 -21.02 -2.22 8.75
N ALA A 145 -21.16 -2.78 7.55
CA ALA A 145 -20.51 -2.27 6.34
C ALA A 145 -20.99 -0.86 5.99
N PHE A 146 -22.32 -0.62 6.05
CA PHE A 146 -22.90 0.70 5.79
C PHE A 146 -22.37 1.76 6.77
N SER A 147 -22.32 1.42 8.06
CA SER A 147 -21.75 2.30 9.10
C SER A 147 -20.28 2.61 8.81
N THR A 148 -19.46 1.58 8.58
CA THR A 148 -18.03 1.74 8.30
C THR A 148 -17.78 2.57 7.03
N MET A 149 -18.49 2.30 5.93
CA MET A 149 -18.37 3.07 4.69
C MET A 149 -18.78 4.53 4.88
N THR A 150 -19.82 4.80 5.69
CA THR A 150 -20.22 6.17 6.02
C THR A 150 -19.10 6.90 6.75
N VAL A 151 -18.49 6.25 7.76
CA VAL A 151 -17.35 6.83 8.50
C VAL A 151 -16.17 7.11 7.58
N LEU A 152 -15.80 6.14 6.73
CA LEU A 152 -14.69 6.30 5.77
C LEU A 152 -14.95 7.43 4.77
N ALA A 153 -16.18 7.56 4.27
CA ALA A 153 -16.56 8.64 3.36
C ALA A 153 -16.43 10.02 4.02
N GLU A 154 -16.90 10.17 5.27
CA GLU A 154 -16.76 11.46 5.97
C GLU A 154 -15.30 11.78 6.31
N LEU A 155 -14.48 10.78 6.64
CA LEU A 155 -13.04 10.99 6.85
C LEU A 155 -12.35 11.41 5.56
N LEU A 156 -12.65 10.80 4.41
CA LEU A 156 -12.11 11.22 3.12
C LEU A 156 -12.54 12.66 2.75
N ARG A 157 -13.78 13.04 3.04
CA ARG A 157 -14.23 14.43 2.85
C ARG A 157 -13.53 15.41 3.80
N ALA A 158 -13.23 15.00 5.04
CA ALA A 158 -12.42 15.81 5.97
C ALA A 158 -10.96 15.95 5.51
N VAL A 159 -10.39 14.89 4.92
CA VAL A 159 -9.08 14.93 4.27
C VAL A 159 -9.08 15.93 3.10
N ASP A 160 -10.07 15.84 2.21
CA ASP A 160 -10.21 16.75 1.05
C ASP A 160 -10.34 18.22 1.50
N ALA A 161 -11.11 18.48 2.55
CA ALA A 161 -11.24 19.80 3.17
C ALA A 161 -9.95 20.31 3.86
N GLY A 162 -8.95 19.44 4.09
CA GLY A 162 -7.70 19.79 4.78
C GLY A 162 -7.81 19.86 6.29
N ASP A 163 -8.82 19.23 6.86
CA ASP A 163 -9.06 19.17 8.30
C ASP A 163 -8.13 18.16 9.00
N VAL A 164 -7.55 17.22 8.24
CA VAL A 164 -6.68 16.17 8.77
C VAL A 164 -5.21 16.55 8.66
N ARG A 165 -4.56 16.73 9.82
CA ARG A 165 -3.15 17.09 9.94
C ARG A 165 -2.41 16.11 10.81
N GLU A 166 -1.21 15.74 10.38
CA GLU A 166 -0.38 14.78 11.08
C GLU A 166 0.49 15.46 12.15
N LEU A 167 0.76 14.73 13.23
CA LEU A 167 1.75 15.12 14.23
C LEU A 167 3.16 14.86 13.69
N VAL A 168 4.15 15.58 14.23
CA VAL A 168 5.57 15.39 13.89
C VAL A 168 6.07 13.95 14.12
N LYS A 169 5.42 13.20 15.01
CA LYS A 169 5.76 11.81 15.35
C LYS A 169 4.94 10.77 14.57
N GLY A 170 4.13 11.21 13.61
CA GLY A 170 3.17 10.37 12.90
C GLY A 170 1.79 10.35 13.57
N GLY A 171 0.77 10.04 12.78
CA GLY A 171 -0.63 9.92 13.21
C GLY A 171 -1.30 11.25 13.59
N ILE A 172 -2.54 11.18 14.06
CA ILE A 172 -3.33 12.36 14.45
C ILE A 172 -3.36 12.59 15.96
N GLY A 173 -3.51 13.84 16.39
CA GLY A 173 -3.67 14.16 17.81
C GLY A 173 -5.04 13.79 18.37
N THR A 174 -5.09 13.38 19.64
CA THR A 174 -6.34 13.04 20.36
C THR A 174 -7.43 14.13 20.26
N PRO A 175 -7.11 15.45 20.34
CA PRO A 175 -8.14 16.47 20.16
C PRO A 175 -8.80 16.43 18.77
N LEU A 176 -8.02 16.21 17.71
CA LEU A 176 -8.52 16.11 16.35
C LEU A 176 -9.33 14.83 16.15
N ALA A 177 -8.85 13.69 16.67
CA ALA A 177 -9.58 12.42 16.62
C ALA A 177 -10.98 12.56 17.25
N ARG A 178 -11.08 13.22 18.41
CA ARG A 178 -12.35 13.48 19.07
C ARG A 178 -13.26 14.42 18.27
N THR A 179 -12.72 15.50 17.70
CA THR A 179 -13.50 16.41 16.84
C THR A 179 -14.04 15.71 15.59
N LEU A 180 -13.24 14.87 14.95
CA LEU A 180 -13.67 14.08 13.80
C LEU A 180 -14.71 13.03 14.21
N GLY A 181 -14.48 12.30 15.31
CA GLY A 181 -15.43 11.32 15.84
C GLY A 181 -16.80 11.95 16.16
N GLU A 182 -16.82 13.07 16.88
CA GLU A 182 -18.04 13.83 17.20
C GLU A 182 -18.80 14.27 15.95
N ARG A 183 -18.09 14.77 14.91
CA ARG A 183 -18.69 15.23 13.65
C ARG A 183 -19.30 14.09 12.83
N ILE A 184 -18.67 12.92 12.85
CA ILE A 184 -19.03 11.77 12.01
C ILE A 184 -19.98 10.81 12.76
N GLY A 185 -20.20 11.02 14.06
CA GLY A 185 -21.00 10.12 14.89
C GLY A 185 -20.31 8.79 15.19
N ALA A 186 -18.98 8.79 15.26
CA ALA A 186 -18.15 7.62 15.55
C ALA A 186 -17.33 7.83 16.83
N ASP A 187 -16.91 6.73 17.46
CA ASP A 187 -15.98 6.80 18.59
C ASP A 187 -14.64 7.43 18.15
N ALA A 188 -14.08 8.30 18.98
CA ALA A 188 -12.77 8.89 18.73
C ALA A 188 -11.66 7.84 18.63
N GLU A 189 -11.80 6.70 19.32
CA GLU A 189 -10.81 5.62 19.33
C GLU A 189 -10.69 4.91 17.98
N VAL A 190 -11.75 4.88 17.16
CA VAL A 190 -11.70 4.21 15.86
C VAL A 190 -11.10 5.09 14.76
N VAL A 191 -11.09 6.41 14.92
CA VAL A 191 -10.69 7.36 13.87
C VAL A 191 -9.26 7.12 13.36
N PRO A 192 -8.22 6.94 14.22
CA PRO A 192 -6.86 6.68 13.74
C PRO A 192 -6.76 5.42 12.87
N GLY A 193 -7.34 4.29 13.32
CA GLY A 193 -7.32 3.04 12.56
C GLY A 193 -8.09 3.12 11.24
N ARG A 194 -9.12 3.97 11.14
CA ARG A 194 -9.81 4.23 9.88
C ARG A 194 -8.99 5.08 8.91
N LEU A 195 -8.24 6.07 9.40
CA LEU A 195 -7.31 6.82 8.56
C LEU A 195 -6.16 5.93 8.07
N GLU A 196 -5.58 5.10 8.95
CA GLU A 196 -4.57 4.10 8.57
C GLU A 196 -5.10 3.10 7.53
N LEU A 197 -6.38 2.72 7.62
CA LEU A 197 -7.01 1.91 6.58
C LEU A 197 -7.08 2.66 5.24
N LEU A 198 -7.50 3.94 5.23
CA LEU A 198 -7.60 4.76 4.01
C LEU A 198 -6.23 4.96 3.33
N ASP A 199 -5.18 5.14 4.12
CA ASP A 199 -3.79 5.19 3.65
C ASP A 199 -3.37 3.85 3.03
N ARG A 200 -3.51 2.76 3.78
CA ARG A 200 -3.13 1.41 3.34
C ARG A 200 -3.84 0.97 2.05
N ILE A 201 -5.12 1.32 1.86
CA ILE A 201 -5.87 1.01 0.62
C ILE A 201 -5.67 2.05 -0.50
N GLY A 202 -4.88 3.10 -0.25
CA GLY A 202 -4.54 4.14 -1.23
C GLY A 202 -5.67 5.11 -1.57
N PHE A 203 -6.67 5.26 -0.69
CA PHE A 203 -7.77 6.23 -0.88
C PHE A 203 -7.39 7.63 -0.36
N ALA A 204 -6.46 7.70 0.58
CA ALA A 204 -5.80 8.93 1.02
C ALA A 204 -4.29 8.69 1.12
N ASP A 205 -3.50 9.76 1.08
CA ASP A 205 -2.04 9.71 1.25
C ASP A 205 -1.61 10.77 2.28
N PRO A 206 -0.88 10.41 3.35
CA PRO A 206 -0.24 11.36 4.25
C PRO A 206 0.98 12.02 3.57
N ASP A 207 0.75 12.89 2.57
CA ASP A 207 1.83 13.65 1.93
C ASP A 207 2.39 14.72 2.87
N THR A 208 3.67 14.60 3.22
CA THR A 208 4.49 15.58 3.95
C THR A 208 3.72 16.56 4.87
N GLY A 209 3.02 16.02 5.87
CA GLY A 209 2.36 16.77 6.95
C GLY A 209 0.89 17.15 6.70
N ARG A 210 0.30 16.83 5.55
CA ARG A 210 -1.13 16.96 5.28
C ARG A 210 -1.65 15.75 4.52
N TRP A 211 -2.77 15.19 4.97
CA TRP A 211 -3.44 14.13 4.24
C TRP A 211 -4.07 14.67 2.96
N VAL A 212 -3.94 13.93 1.86
CA VAL A 212 -4.46 14.28 0.53
C VAL A 212 -5.41 13.18 0.06
N LEU A 213 -6.54 13.57 -0.53
CA LEU A 213 -7.48 12.66 -1.17
C LEU A 213 -6.90 12.20 -2.52
N THR A 214 -6.80 10.89 -2.75
CA THR A 214 -6.33 10.33 -4.02
C THR A 214 -7.46 10.28 -5.06
N ASP A 215 -7.12 10.07 -6.33
CA ASP A 215 -8.13 9.87 -7.38
C ASP A 215 -8.97 8.61 -7.17
N ALA A 216 -8.38 7.56 -6.57
CA ALA A 216 -9.09 6.35 -6.17
C ALA A 216 -10.12 6.66 -5.07
N GLY A 217 -9.72 7.42 -4.04
CA GLY A 217 -10.64 7.87 -2.99
C GLY A 217 -11.77 8.76 -3.52
N ARG A 218 -11.47 9.67 -4.46
CA ARG A 218 -12.48 10.53 -5.11
C ARG A 218 -13.48 9.69 -5.92
N THR A 219 -12.99 8.70 -6.67
CA THR A 219 -13.85 7.78 -7.43
C THR A 219 -14.75 6.97 -6.49
N TRP A 220 -14.20 6.49 -5.38
CA TRP A 220 -14.93 5.74 -4.36
C TRP A 220 -16.04 6.58 -3.69
N LEU A 221 -15.80 7.87 -3.44
CA LEU A 221 -16.83 8.80 -2.93
C LEU A 221 -18.02 8.97 -3.86
N LEU A 222 -17.90 8.69 -5.16
CA LEU A 222 -19.00 8.81 -6.12
C LEU A 222 -19.60 7.46 -6.54
N ALA A 223 -18.92 6.35 -6.23
CA ALA A 223 -19.39 4.99 -6.53
C ALA A 223 -20.69 4.66 -5.78
N SER A 224 -21.53 3.78 -6.35
CA SER A 224 -22.76 3.30 -5.70
C SER A 224 -22.43 2.57 -4.38
N TRP A 225 -23.39 2.43 -3.46
CA TRP A 225 -23.13 1.75 -2.19
C TRP A 225 -22.63 0.29 -2.34
N PRO A 226 -23.20 -0.54 -3.23
CA PRO A 226 -22.65 -1.88 -3.49
C PRO A 226 -21.22 -1.83 -4.06
N ASP A 227 -20.95 -0.93 -5.01
CA ASP A 227 -19.63 -0.78 -5.61
C ASP A 227 -18.60 -0.26 -4.60
N ARG A 228 -19.01 0.63 -3.67
CA ARG A 228 -18.18 1.09 -2.55
C ARG A 228 -17.77 -0.08 -1.66
N TRP A 229 -18.70 -0.98 -1.34
CA TRP A 229 -18.39 -2.14 -0.50
C TRP A 229 -17.43 -3.08 -1.24
N GLY A 230 -17.73 -3.41 -2.50
CA GLY A 230 -16.87 -4.26 -3.34
C GLY A 230 -15.46 -3.71 -3.52
N SER A 231 -15.33 -2.44 -3.91
CA SER A 231 -14.02 -1.81 -4.12
C SER A 231 -13.24 -1.63 -2.83
N LEU A 232 -13.90 -1.34 -1.70
CA LEU A 232 -13.25 -1.30 -0.38
C LEU A 232 -12.69 -2.67 0.01
N VAL A 233 -13.47 -3.74 -0.17
CA VAL A 233 -13.05 -5.11 0.15
C VAL A 233 -11.94 -5.57 -0.78
N SER A 234 -12.05 -5.28 -2.08
CA SER A 234 -11.01 -5.60 -3.06
C SER A 234 -9.70 -4.89 -2.75
N ALA A 235 -9.74 -3.59 -2.44
CA ALA A 235 -8.54 -2.82 -2.08
C ALA A 235 -7.93 -3.30 -0.76
N TRP A 236 -8.74 -3.60 0.25
CA TRP A 236 -8.27 -4.17 1.52
C TRP A 236 -7.65 -5.57 1.32
N SER A 237 -8.35 -6.46 0.61
CA SER A 237 -7.89 -7.81 0.29
C SER A 237 -6.55 -7.79 -0.46
N GLY A 238 -6.39 -6.86 -1.41
CA GLY A 238 -5.14 -6.67 -2.17
C GLY A 238 -3.95 -6.17 -1.32
N THR A 239 -4.17 -5.71 -0.08
CA THR A 239 -3.10 -5.33 0.85
C THR A 239 -2.61 -6.51 1.70
N LEU A 240 -3.30 -7.65 1.66
CA LEU A 240 -2.99 -8.81 2.49
C LEU A 240 -1.87 -9.66 1.85
N PRO A 241 -0.92 -10.18 2.66
CA PRO A 241 0.10 -11.10 2.14
C PRO A 241 -0.51 -12.41 1.61
N PRO A 242 0.15 -13.09 0.64
CA PRO A 242 -0.31 -14.38 0.11
C PRO A 242 -0.60 -15.44 1.19
N ALA A 243 0.21 -15.48 2.25
CA ALA A 243 0.01 -16.40 3.37
C ALA A 243 -1.33 -16.18 4.09
N VAL A 244 -1.78 -14.94 4.22
CA VAL A 244 -3.08 -14.62 4.82
C VAL A 244 -4.20 -15.15 3.93
N HIS A 245 -4.10 -14.99 2.61
CA HIS A 245 -5.08 -15.54 1.68
C HIS A 245 -5.16 -17.08 1.76
N GLU A 246 -4.01 -17.76 1.88
CA GLU A 246 -3.99 -19.21 2.07
C GLU A 246 -4.69 -19.62 3.38
N VAL A 247 -4.42 -18.91 4.48
CA VAL A 247 -5.06 -19.18 5.77
C VAL A 247 -6.57 -18.90 5.71
N LEU A 248 -7.01 -17.83 5.06
CA LEU A 248 -8.44 -17.54 4.86
C LEU A 248 -9.12 -18.61 4.01
N ALA A 249 -8.45 -19.10 2.95
CA ALA A 249 -8.97 -20.20 2.13
C ALA A 249 -9.07 -21.51 2.93
N LEU A 250 -8.13 -21.76 3.84
CA LEU A 250 -8.17 -22.92 4.75
C LEU A 250 -9.26 -22.79 5.83
N ALA A 251 -9.53 -21.57 6.30
CA ALA A 251 -10.58 -21.25 7.25
C ALA A 251 -11.99 -21.39 6.65
N ASP A 252 -12.11 -21.24 5.33
CA ASP A 252 -13.37 -21.20 4.60
C ASP A 252 -14.30 -20.14 5.19
N ARG A 253 -15.28 -20.52 6.03
CA ARG A 253 -16.22 -19.57 6.65
C ARG A 253 -15.88 -19.19 8.09
N ASP A 254 -14.98 -19.92 8.75
CA ASP A 254 -14.77 -19.80 10.19
C ASP A 254 -13.46 -19.06 10.53
N LEU A 255 -13.60 -17.81 10.96
CA LEU A 255 -12.49 -16.93 11.30
C LEU A 255 -12.13 -16.96 12.80
N HIS A 256 -12.77 -17.79 13.63
CA HIS A 256 -12.43 -17.85 15.07
C HIS A 256 -11.02 -18.36 15.32
N ASP A 257 -10.62 -19.37 14.54
CA ASP A 257 -9.38 -20.11 14.75
C ASP A 257 -8.30 -19.74 13.71
N LEU A 258 -8.30 -18.51 13.19
CA LEU A 258 -7.30 -18.08 12.21
C LEU A 258 -5.87 -18.24 12.74
N VAL A 259 -5.59 -17.85 13.99
CA VAL A 259 -4.23 -17.99 14.56
C VAL A 259 -3.77 -19.46 14.65
N PRO A 260 -4.56 -20.39 15.25
CA PRO A 260 -4.27 -21.82 15.17
C PRO A 260 -4.08 -22.35 13.75
N LEU A 261 -4.93 -21.94 12.79
CA LEU A 261 -4.83 -22.34 11.39
C LEU A 261 -3.56 -21.79 10.73
N GLY A 262 -3.21 -20.53 11.01
CA GLY A 262 -2.00 -19.87 10.57
C GLY A 262 -0.76 -20.59 11.06
N ARG A 263 -0.68 -20.93 12.34
CA ARG A 263 0.42 -21.73 12.90
C ARG A 263 0.47 -23.15 12.34
N TRP A 264 -0.67 -23.72 11.94
CA TRP A 264 -0.68 -25.01 11.25
C TRP A 264 -0.11 -24.89 9.83
N ALA A 265 -0.55 -23.87 9.07
CA ALA A 265 -0.17 -23.63 7.68
C ALA A 265 1.26 -23.05 7.52
N TYR A 266 1.72 -22.26 8.49
CA TYR A 266 3.03 -21.62 8.55
C TYR A 266 3.67 -21.89 9.93
N PRO A 267 4.28 -23.07 10.14
CA PRO A 267 4.72 -23.53 11.46
C PRO A 267 5.74 -22.64 12.17
N ALA A 268 6.57 -21.92 11.42
CA ALA A 268 7.54 -20.96 11.96
C ALA A 268 7.00 -19.51 11.96
N GLY A 269 5.79 -19.25 11.43
CA GLY A 269 5.31 -17.90 11.14
C GLY A 269 4.75 -17.11 12.33
N ALA A 270 4.72 -17.68 13.54
CA ALA A 270 4.02 -17.09 14.69
C ALA A 270 4.43 -15.65 15.01
N ARG A 271 5.71 -15.28 14.78
CA ARG A 271 6.25 -13.96 15.09
C ARG A 271 5.63 -12.81 14.30
N TRP A 272 5.18 -13.07 13.07
CA TRP A 272 4.64 -12.03 12.19
C TRP A 272 3.17 -12.29 11.81
N LEU A 273 2.77 -13.55 11.72
CA LEU A 273 1.45 -13.93 11.20
C LEU A 273 0.36 -13.86 12.27
N ASP A 274 0.65 -14.15 13.53
CA ASP A 274 -0.38 -14.22 14.59
C ASP A 274 -1.10 -12.88 14.79
N ALA A 275 -0.34 -11.80 14.97
CA ALA A 275 -0.90 -10.46 15.14
C ALA A 275 -1.65 -10.01 13.88
N LEU A 276 -1.08 -10.28 12.70
CA LEU A 276 -1.70 -9.96 11.42
C LEU A 276 -3.05 -10.68 11.22
N LEU A 277 -3.15 -11.96 11.58
CA LEU A 277 -4.40 -12.72 11.46
C LEU A 277 -5.49 -12.21 12.42
N LEU A 278 -5.11 -11.76 13.61
CA LEU A 278 -6.05 -11.11 14.53
C LEU A 278 -6.54 -9.77 13.98
N GLU A 279 -5.64 -8.97 13.40
CA GLU A 279 -5.99 -7.73 12.71
C GLU A 279 -6.90 -7.99 11.52
N VAL A 280 -6.65 -9.03 10.74
CA VAL A 280 -7.46 -9.43 9.57
C VAL A 280 -8.87 -9.86 10.01
N ALA A 281 -9.01 -10.65 11.07
CA ALA A 281 -10.32 -11.01 11.61
C ALA A 281 -11.11 -9.78 12.07
N GLY A 282 -10.45 -8.87 12.81
CA GLY A 282 -11.06 -7.62 13.25
C GLY A 282 -11.44 -6.69 12.09
N ALA A 283 -10.58 -6.60 11.07
CA ALA A 283 -10.84 -5.83 9.87
C ALA A 283 -12.04 -6.40 9.10
N ALA A 284 -12.07 -7.72 8.86
CA ALA A 284 -13.18 -8.40 8.19
C ALA A 284 -14.53 -8.16 8.90
N ALA A 285 -14.55 -8.25 10.24
CA ALA A 285 -15.75 -7.91 11.02
C ALA A 285 -16.12 -6.43 10.86
N SER A 286 -15.15 -5.54 10.96
CA SER A 286 -15.41 -4.10 10.83
C SER A 286 -15.90 -3.68 9.44
N LEU A 287 -15.50 -4.42 8.39
CA LEU A 287 -15.93 -4.26 7.00
C LEU A 287 -17.26 -4.99 6.70
N GLY A 288 -17.88 -5.61 7.70
CA GLY A 288 -19.16 -6.32 7.56
C GLY A 288 -19.08 -7.68 6.86
N LEU A 289 -17.87 -8.23 6.69
CA LEU A 289 -17.67 -9.51 5.99
C LEU A 289 -17.98 -10.71 6.89
N SER A 290 -17.78 -10.55 8.20
CA SER A 290 -18.05 -11.60 9.19
C SER A 290 -18.86 -11.08 10.36
N VAL A 291 -19.70 -11.94 10.93
CA VAL A 291 -20.45 -11.71 12.17
C VAL A 291 -20.13 -12.84 13.13
N ASP A 292 -19.76 -12.49 14.36
CA ASP A 292 -19.35 -13.45 15.40
C ASP A 292 -18.36 -14.49 14.84
N GLY A 293 -17.29 -14.02 14.19
CA GLY A 293 -16.24 -14.87 13.64
C GLY A 293 -16.62 -15.72 12.42
N VAL A 294 -17.83 -15.61 11.86
CA VAL A 294 -18.27 -16.38 10.68
C VAL A 294 -18.46 -15.48 9.48
N LEU A 295 -17.88 -15.83 8.32
CA LEU A 295 -18.07 -15.10 7.06
C LEU A 295 -19.52 -15.22 6.55
N THR A 296 -20.12 -14.07 6.25
CA THR A 296 -21.43 -13.97 5.60
C THR A 296 -21.35 -14.42 4.14
N ASP A 297 -22.48 -14.77 3.50
CA ASP A 297 -22.47 -15.11 2.06
C ASP A 297 -22.01 -13.91 1.22
N THR A 298 -22.42 -12.71 1.60
CA THR A 298 -22.03 -11.46 0.94
C THR A 298 -20.56 -11.16 1.14
N GLY A 299 -20.02 -11.35 2.35
CA GLY A 299 -18.58 -11.23 2.60
C GLY A 299 -17.74 -12.17 1.74
N ARG A 300 -18.16 -13.43 1.61
CA ARG A 300 -17.50 -14.41 0.73
C ARG A 300 -17.57 -14.00 -0.75
N ALA A 301 -18.76 -13.62 -1.22
CA ALA A 301 -18.94 -13.16 -2.60
C ALA A 301 -18.05 -11.95 -2.93
N LEU A 302 -17.95 -10.98 -2.02
CA LEU A 302 -17.10 -9.80 -2.19
C LEU A 302 -15.61 -10.14 -2.22
N LEU A 303 -15.15 -11.12 -1.43
CA LEU A 303 -13.77 -11.63 -1.49
C LEU A 303 -13.46 -12.31 -2.84
N ASP A 304 -14.46 -12.95 -3.45
CA ASP A 304 -14.38 -13.53 -4.79
C ASP A 304 -14.59 -12.50 -5.93
N GLY A 305 -14.86 -11.24 -5.58
CA GLY A 305 -15.05 -10.14 -6.53
C GLY A 305 -16.49 -9.98 -7.08
N ASP A 306 -17.48 -10.67 -6.49
CA ASP A 306 -18.90 -10.54 -6.83
C ASP A 306 -19.61 -9.53 -5.91
N THR A 307 -20.05 -8.40 -6.48
CA THR A 307 -20.80 -7.35 -5.77
C THR A 307 -22.31 -7.56 -5.79
N GLY A 308 -22.82 -8.58 -6.48
CA GLY A 308 -24.25 -8.85 -6.63
C GLY A 308 -25.00 -8.96 -5.29
N PRO A 309 -24.53 -9.76 -4.32
CA PRO A 309 -25.16 -9.87 -3.00
C PRO A 309 -25.17 -8.57 -2.21
N ALA A 310 -24.16 -7.71 -2.36
CA ALA A 310 -24.11 -6.42 -1.66
C ALA A 310 -25.27 -5.50 -2.06
N ALA A 311 -25.73 -5.55 -3.31
CA ALA A 311 -26.88 -4.78 -3.77
C ALA A 311 -28.21 -5.24 -3.16
N GLN A 312 -28.29 -6.50 -2.72
CA GLN A 312 -29.50 -7.07 -2.11
C GLN A 312 -29.54 -6.83 -0.60
N ASP A 313 -28.39 -6.93 0.06
CA ASP A 313 -28.32 -6.87 1.53
C ASP A 313 -28.19 -5.44 2.07
N LEU A 314 -27.64 -4.51 1.30
CA LEU A 314 -27.54 -3.11 1.72
C LEU A 314 -28.92 -2.40 1.67
N PRO A 315 -29.15 -1.39 2.53
CA PRO A 315 -30.35 -0.56 2.44
C PRO A 315 -30.47 0.11 1.08
N GLY A 316 -31.67 0.09 0.49
CA GLY A 316 -31.94 0.77 -0.77
C GLY A 316 -31.74 2.28 -0.68
N THR A 317 -31.25 2.89 -1.76
CA THR A 317 -31.05 4.34 -1.83
C THR A 317 -32.35 5.08 -2.13
N VAL A 318 -32.47 6.30 -1.62
CA VAL A 318 -33.52 7.25 -1.99
C VAL A 318 -32.95 8.32 -2.92
N ASP A 319 -33.79 8.83 -3.81
CA ASP A 319 -33.47 9.86 -4.81
C ASP A 319 -34.02 11.25 -4.41
N ARG A 320 -34.75 11.34 -3.29
CA ARG A 320 -35.43 12.55 -2.85
C ARG A 320 -35.20 12.86 -1.37
N VAL A 321 -35.10 14.15 -1.06
CA VAL A 321 -34.98 14.72 0.28
C VAL A 321 -36.15 15.65 0.61
N TYR A 322 -36.43 15.82 1.90
CA TYR A 322 -37.38 16.81 2.40
C TYR A 322 -36.64 18.10 2.73
N LEU A 323 -36.95 19.17 2.00
CA LEU A 323 -36.46 20.52 2.28
C LEU A 323 -37.42 21.22 3.26
N GLN A 324 -36.94 21.58 4.44
CA GLN A 324 -37.75 22.21 5.48
C GLN A 324 -37.61 23.74 5.49
N HIS A 325 -38.57 24.42 6.12
CA HIS A 325 -38.64 25.88 6.16
C HIS A 325 -37.56 26.53 7.04
N ASP A 326 -36.96 25.75 7.94
CA ASP A 326 -35.86 26.13 8.83
C ASP A 326 -34.47 25.81 8.23
N LEU A 327 -34.41 25.58 6.91
CA LEU A 327 -33.18 25.24 6.16
C LEU A 327 -32.57 23.89 6.53
N THR A 328 -33.33 23.06 7.25
CA THR A 328 -32.99 21.66 7.49
C THR A 328 -33.35 20.84 6.25
N VAL A 329 -32.49 19.89 5.89
CA VAL A 329 -32.73 18.91 4.83
C VAL A 329 -32.72 17.52 5.46
N ILE A 330 -33.77 16.73 5.21
CA ILE A 330 -33.90 15.37 5.73
C ILE A 330 -33.90 14.38 4.57
N ALA A 331 -32.90 13.50 4.53
CA ALA A 331 -32.91 12.33 3.67
C ALA A 331 -33.57 11.16 4.43
N PRO A 332 -34.69 10.59 3.96
CA PRO A 332 -35.39 9.51 4.66
C PRO A 332 -34.71 8.14 4.56
N GLY A 333 -33.68 8.05 3.72
CA GLY A 333 -32.86 6.86 3.46
C GLY A 333 -31.46 7.31 3.03
N PRO A 334 -30.52 6.37 2.84
CA PRO A 334 -29.23 6.68 2.23
C PRO A 334 -29.44 7.28 0.84
N LEU A 335 -28.80 8.41 0.56
CA LEU A 335 -28.83 8.97 -0.78
C LEU A 335 -27.93 8.16 -1.72
N ALA A 336 -28.25 8.20 -3.01
CA ALA A 336 -27.27 7.84 -4.02
C ALA A 336 -26.02 8.73 -3.83
N PRO A 337 -24.80 8.17 -3.82
CA PRO A 337 -23.57 8.93 -3.59
C PRO A 337 -23.38 10.18 -4.45
N VAL A 338 -23.84 10.14 -5.71
CA VAL A 338 -23.83 11.31 -6.61
C VAL A 338 -24.81 12.41 -6.18
N ASP A 339 -25.94 12.04 -5.59
CA ASP A 339 -26.95 12.98 -5.08
C ASP A 339 -26.55 13.54 -3.70
N ASP A 340 -25.92 12.73 -2.85
CA ASP A 340 -25.26 13.19 -1.62
C ASP A 340 -24.19 14.26 -1.93
N ASP A 341 -23.33 13.99 -2.91
CA ASP A 341 -22.29 14.93 -3.33
C ASP A 341 -22.87 16.24 -3.90
N ALA A 342 -23.90 16.13 -4.74
CA ALA A 342 -24.62 17.29 -5.24
C ALA A 342 -25.27 18.12 -4.12
N LEU A 343 -25.92 17.47 -3.14
CA LEU A 343 -26.52 18.16 -1.99
C LEU A 343 -25.47 18.88 -1.14
N ARG A 344 -24.30 18.27 -0.97
CA ARG A 344 -23.18 18.84 -0.19
C ARG A 344 -22.56 20.09 -0.78
N THR A 345 -22.86 20.38 -2.05
CA THR A 345 -22.51 21.67 -2.66
C THR A 345 -23.15 22.84 -1.90
N VAL A 346 -24.35 22.65 -1.34
CA VAL A 346 -25.13 23.71 -0.66
C VAL A 346 -25.46 23.43 0.80
N ALA A 347 -25.16 22.22 1.29
CA ALA A 347 -25.51 21.79 2.64
C ALA A 347 -24.35 21.08 3.33
N VAL A 348 -24.28 21.19 4.66
CA VAL A 348 -23.35 20.41 5.48
C VAL A 348 -24.12 19.30 6.17
N LEU A 349 -23.55 18.09 6.21
CA LEU A 349 -24.10 16.98 6.98
C LEU A 349 -23.98 17.27 8.49
N GLU A 350 -25.10 17.30 9.20
CA GLU A 350 -25.15 17.47 10.67
C GLU A 350 -25.26 16.12 11.40
N ALA A 351 -25.95 15.15 10.81
CA ALA A 351 -26.14 13.83 11.40
C ALA A 351 -26.14 12.75 10.30
N PRO A 352 -25.07 11.93 10.21
CA PRO A 352 -25.04 10.75 9.33
C PRO A 352 -25.97 9.64 9.82
N GLY A 353 -26.28 8.71 8.92
CA GLY A 353 -27.04 7.50 9.22
C GLY A 353 -28.05 7.15 8.13
N LEU A 354 -28.90 6.16 8.40
CA LEU A 354 -29.97 5.75 7.48
C LEU A 354 -30.93 6.90 7.17
N ALA A 355 -31.22 7.75 8.15
CA ALA A 355 -31.94 9.01 7.94
C ALA A 355 -30.98 10.16 8.23
N ALA A 356 -30.37 10.71 7.18
CA ALA A 356 -29.37 11.75 7.31
C ALA A 356 -30.01 13.15 7.40
N ARG A 357 -29.42 14.02 8.23
CA ARG A 357 -29.80 15.43 8.33
C ARG A 357 -28.69 16.30 7.81
N TYR A 358 -29.03 17.24 6.92
CA TYR A 358 -28.14 18.29 6.44
C TYR A 358 -28.69 19.65 6.81
N ARG A 359 -27.81 20.65 6.80
CA ARG A 359 -28.13 22.06 7.04
C ARG A 359 -27.64 22.90 5.88
N ILE A 360 -28.55 23.70 5.34
CA ILE A 360 -28.20 24.80 4.46
C ILE A 360 -28.04 26.07 5.30
N SER A 361 -27.00 26.85 5.03
CA SER A 361 -26.75 28.13 5.69
C SER A 361 -26.34 29.20 4.67
N GLU A 362 -26.24 30.46 5.10
CA GLU A 362 -25.68 31.51 4.26
C GLU A 362 -24.21 31.21 3.90
N ASP A 363 -23.45 30.59 4.80
CA ASP A 363 -22.04 30.25 4.58
C ASP A 363 -21.86 29.14 3.55
N THR A 364 -22.71 28.09 3.57
CA THR A 364 -22.66 27.03 2.56
C THR A 364 -23.05 27.55 1.20
N LEU A 365 -24.07 28.41 1.12
CA LEU A 365 -24.46 29.06 -0.14
C LEU A 365 -23.34 29.99 -0.64
N ARG A 366 -22.73 30.78 0.24
CA ARG A 366 -21.60 31.64 -0.11
C ARG A 366 -20.44 30.80 -0.65
N ALA A 367 -20.07 29.71 0.00
CA ALA A 367 -19.04 28.80 -0.47
C ALA A 367 -19.39 28.20 -1.84
N ALA A 368 -20.64 27.79 -2.05
CA ALA A 368 -21.12 27.28 -3.33
C ALA A 368 -20.96 28.30 -4.47
N PHE A 369 -21.32 29.56 -4.21
CA PHE A 369 -21.11 30.66 -5.17
C PHE A 369 -19.63 30.91 -5.43
N HIS A 370 -18.78 30.97 -4.39
CA HIS A 370 -17.32 31.11 -4.56
C HIS A 370 -16.72 29.95 -5.36
N ALA A 371 -17.32 28.76 -5.27
CA ALA A 371 -16.91 27.59 -6.01
C ALA A 371 -17.39 27.56 -7.48
N GLY A 372 -18.08 28.57 -8.01
CA GLY A 372 -18.48 28.60 -9.43
C GLY A 372 -19.94 28.34 -9.72
N ASN A 373 -20.75 27.98 -8.72
CA ASN A 373 -22.15 27.63 -8.96
C ASN A 373 -22.99 28.89 -9.15
N SER A 374 -23.84 28.91 -10.19
CA SER A 374 -24.81 29.99 -10.37
C SER A 374 -26.07 29.76 -9.52
N ARG A 375 -26.86 30.83 -9.35
CA ARG A 375 -28.17 30.75 -8.70
C ARG A 375 -29.06 29.66 -9.31
N ASP A 376 -29.09 29.59 -10.63
CA ASP A 376 -29.96 28.67 -11.35
C ASP A 376 -29.44 27.23 -11.23
N ASP A 377 -28.12 27.01 -11.14
CA ASP A 377 -27.55 25.69 -10.84
C ASP A 377 -27.99 25.18 -9.46
N LEU A 378 -27.91 26.03 -8.44
CA LEU A 378 -28.29 25.66 -7.07
C LEU A 378 -29.79 25.34 -6.99
N LEU A 379 -30.64 26.13 -7.64
CA LEU A 379 -32.08 25.87 -7.71
C LEU A 379 -32.36 24.58 -8.47
N ALA A 380 -31.69 24.32 -9.59
CA ALA A 380 -31.87 23.10 -10.37
C ALA A 380 -31.48 21.83 -9.58
N VAL A 381 -30.39 21.89 -8.80
CA VAL A 381 -29.99 20.80 -7.91
C VAL A 381 -31.04 20.55 -6.82
N LEU A 382 -31.49 21.60 -6.13
CA LEU A 382 -32.47 21.49 -5.05
C LEU A 382 -33.85 21.03 -5.56
N GLU A 383 -34.29 21.49 -6.73
CA GLU A 383 -35.55 21.09 -7.35
C GLU A 383 -35.52 19.60 -7.75
N ARG A 384 -34.39 19.14 -8.31
CA ARG A 384 -34.19 17.73 -8.67
C ARG A 384 -34.23 16.83 -7.45
N LEU A 385 -33.62 17.25 -6.34
CA LEU A 385 -33.51 16.44 -5.12
C LEU A 385 -34.74 16.57 -4.21
N SER A 386 -35.54 17.63 -4.30
CA SER A 386 -36.66 17.84 -3.38
C SER A 386 -37.84 16.91 -3.66
N ALA A 387 -38.39 16.31 -2.60
CA ALA A 387 -39.68 15.62 -2.61
C ALA A 387 -40.87 16.59 -2.57
N THR A 388 -40.69 17.78 -1.98
CA THR A 388 -41.78 18.71 -1.62
C THR A 388 -41.70 20.06 -2.33
N GLY A 389 -40.76 20.23 -3.26
CA GLY A 389 -40.39 21.52 -3.84
C GLY A 389 -39.48 22.35 -2.92
N ILE A 390 -39.02 23.50 -3.40
CA ILE A 390 -38.12 24.39 -2.64
C ILE A 390 -38.96 25.33 -1.75
N PRO A 391 -38.74 25.33 -0.41
CA PRO A 391 -39.42 26.26 0.49
C PRO A 391 -39.10 27.72 0.15
N GLN A 392 -40.11 28.60 0.21
CA GLN A 392 -39.94 30.03 -0.05
C GLN A 392 -38.80 30.69 0.77
N PRO A 393 -38.59 30.37 2.07
CA PRO A 393 -37.46 30.93 2.82
C PRO A 393 -36.09 30.58 2.22
N LEU A 394 -35.94 29.35 1.71
CA LEU A 394 -34.70 28.89 1.08
C LEU A 394 -34.48 29.58 -0.27
N ALA A 395 -35.52 29.67 -1.11
CA ALA A 395 -35.45 30.38 -2.39
C ALA A 395 -35.06 31.85 -2.18
N TYR A 396 -35.69 32.53 -1.21
CA TYR A 396 -35.36 33.91 -0.86
C TYR A 396 -33.91 34.05 -0.34
N LEU A 397 -33.44 33.11 0.49
CA LEU A 397 -32.06 33.14 0.97
C LEU A 397 -31.05 33.00 -0.18
N ILE A 398 -31.31 32.08 -1.12
CA ILE A 398 -30.48 31.91 -2.32
C ILE A 398 -30.44 33.21 -3.13
N ASP A 399 -31.60 33.85 -3.37
CA ASP A 399 -31.70 35.13 -4.08
C ASP A 399 -30.93 36.25 -3.37
N GLN A 400 -31.07 36.31 -2.05
CA GLN A 400 -30.41 37.31 -1.22
C GLN A 400 -28.88 37.15 -1.25
N VAL A 401 -28.38 35.91 -1.11
CA VAL A 401 -26.94 35.63 -1.11
C VAL A 401 -26.36 35.83 -2.51
N ALA A 402 -27.06 35.40 -3.56
CA ALA A 402 -26.68 35.66 -4.94
C ALA A 402 -26.59 37.17 -5.24
N GLY A 403 -27.60 37.94 -4.81
CA GLY A 403 -27.65 39.39 -5.02
C GLY A 403 -26.60 40.16 -4.21
N ARG A 404 -26.28 39.73 -2.97
CA ARG A 404 -25.26 40.35 -2.11
C ARG A 404 -23.84 39.99 -2.52
N ASN A 405 -23.61 38.73 -2.90
CA ASN A 405 -22.31 38.29 -3.33
C ASN A 405 -21.99 38.77 -4.75
N GLY A 406 -22.98 39.25 -5.52
CA GLY A 406 -22.84 39.81 -6.87
C GLY A 406 -21.60 39.25 -7.57
N SER A 407 -21.60 37.94 -7.82
CA SER A 407 -20.35 37.25 -8.09
C SER A 407 -19.75 37.75 -9.39
N ILE A 408 -18.56 38.31 -9.32
CA ILE A 408 -17.78 38.60 -10.52
C ILE A 408 -17.31 37.24 -11.06
N VAL A 409 -17.95 36.74 -12.11
CA VAL A 409 -17.63 35.43 -12.70
C VAL A 409 -16.44 35.59 -13.63
N VAL A 410 -15.35 34.92 -13.31
CA VAL A 410 -14.11 34.85 -14.08
C VAL A 410 -14.12 33.55 -14.88
N ASP A 411 -14.14 33.67 -16.21
CA ASP A 411 -14.26 32.57 -17.16
C ASP A 411 -13.15 32.63 -18.23
N ARG A 412 -12.98 31.58 -19.04
CA ARG A 412 -12.05 31.63 -20.18
C ARG A 412 -12.57 32.62 -21.23
N GLY A 413 -11.65 33.40 -21.79
CA GLY A 413 -11.98 34.30 -22.89
C GLY A 413 -12.44 33.55 -24.16
N PRO A 414 -13.15 34.24 -25.07
CA PRO A 414 -13.62 33.66 -26.33
C PRO A 414 -12.47 33.03 -27.12
N GLY A 415 -12.64 31.78 -27.59
CA GLY A 415 -11.59 31.04 -28.30
C GLY A 415 -10.50 30.43 -27.41
N GLY A 416 -10.69 30.42 -26.09
CA GLY A 416 -9.77 29.77 -25.13
C GLY A 416 -8.53 30.59 -24.78
N VAL A 417 -8.49 31.87 -25.17
CA VAL A 417 -7.37 32.78 -24.93
C VAL A 417 -7.82 33.90 -24.00
N GLY A 418 -7.04 34.16 -22.95
CA GLY A 418 -7.33 35.21 -21.97
C GLY A 418 -8.49 34.86 -21.03
N THR A 419 -9.11 35.90 -20.48
CA THR A 419 -10.15 35.81 -19.44
C THR A 419 -11.32 36.73 -19.79
N GLU A 420 -12.52 36.23 -19.57
CA GLU A 420 -13.75 37.00 -19.57
C GLU A 420 -14.27 37.13 -18.13
N VAL A 421 -14.62 38.34 -17.71
CA VAL A 421 -15.07 38.67 -16.37
C VAL A 421 -16.48 39.26 -16.46
N ARG A 422 -17.48 38.54 -15.98
CA ARG A 422 -18.89 38.94 -16.02
C ARG A 422 -19.37 39.38 -14.64
N GLY A 423 -20.16 40.42 -14.55
CA GLY A 423 -20.66 40.95 -13.28
C GLY A 423 -21.73 42.01 -13.49
N SER A 424 -22.24 42.60 -12.42
CA SER A 424 -23.15 43.75 -12.56
C SER A 424 -22.40 44.99 -13.06
N ALA A 425 -23.12 45.92 -13.70
CA ALA A 425 -22.51 47.13 -14.23
C ALA A 425 -21.75 47.93 -13.16
N ASP A 426 -22.36 48.09 -11.97
CA ASP A 426 -21.76 48.81 -10.84
C ASP A 426 -20.49 48.12 -10.32
N GLN A 427 -20.43 46.79 -10.36
CA GLN A 427 -19.26 46.03 -9.92
C GLN A 427 -18.11 46.12 -10.91
N LEU A 428 -18.40 46.00 -12.20
CA LEU A 428 -17.38 46.10 -13.23
C LEU A 428 -16.92 47.54 -13.44
N ASP A 429 -17.75 48.53 -13.11
CA ASP A 429 -17.32 49.93 -12.98
C ASP A 429 -16.23 50.07 -11.91
N LEU A 430 -16.45 49.51 -10.72
CA LEU A 430 -15.47 49.54 -9.62
C LEU A 430 -14.17 48.81 -10.00
N VAL A 431 -14.27 47.58 -10.54
CA VAL A 431 -13.11 46.80 -11.00
C VAL A 431 -12.32 47.52 -12.09
N GLY A 432 -13.03 48.15 -13.04
CA GLY A 432 -12.42 48.83 -14.18
C GLY A 432 -11.65 50.11 -13.80
N VAL A 433 -12.00 50.77 -12.69
CA VAL A 433 -11.33 51.99 -12.22
C VAL A 433 -10.33 51.76 -11.09
N ASP A 434 -10.28 50.54 -10.54
CA ASP A 434 -9.36 50.18 -9.46
C ASP A 434 -7.88 50.38 -9.88
N ALA A 435 -7.11 51.06 -9.04
CA ALA A 435 -5.72 51.39 -9.32
C ALA A 435 -4.81 50.16 -9.32
N GLU A 436 -5.08 49.20 -8.45
CA GLU A 436 -4.27 47.99 -8.28
C GLU A 436 -4.57 46.98 -9.40
N LEU A 437 -5.79 46.97 -9.94
CA LEU A 437 -6.20 46.07 -11.04
C LEU A 437 -5.90 46.63 -12.43
N ARG A 438 -5.48 47.89 -12.55
CA ARG A 438 -5.19 48.55 -13.84
C ARG A 438 -4.16 47.81 -14.70
N GLN A 439 -3.26 47.06 -14.07
CA GLN A 439 -2.22 46.27 -14.73
C GLN A 439 -2.78 45.09 -15.54
N LEU A 440 -4.01 44.65 -15.23
CA LEU A 440 -4.70 43.59 -15.97
C LEU A 440 -5.17 44.05 -17.35
N ALA A 441 -5.02 45.33 -17.72
CA ALA A 441 -5.31 45.83 -19.06
C ALA A 441 -6.73 45.45 -19.55
N TRP A 442 -7.73 45.86 -18.79
CA TRP A 442 -9.13 45.58 -19.07
C TRP A 442 -9.60 46.19 -20.39
N GLU A 443 -10.24 45.36 -21.22
CA GLU A 443 -11.09 45.79 -22.32
C GLU A 443 -12.54 45.59 -21.90
N ARG A 444 -13.42 46.52 -22.24
CA ARG A 444 -14.83 46.49 -21.83
C ARG A 444 -15.75 46.40 -23.05
N PRO A 445 -16.13 45.17 -23.48
CA PRO A 445 -17.04 44.98 -24.61
C PRO A 445 -18.45 45.54 -24.34
N ASP A 446 -18.93 45.41 -23.11
CA ASP A 446 -20.26 45.85 -22.68
C ASP A 446 -20.30 46.22 -21.19
N LEU A 447 -21.47 46.64 -20.68
CA LEU A 447 -21.62 47.10 -19.30
C LEU A 447 -21.42 45.98 -18.26
N THR A 448 -21.64 44.73 -18.64
CA THR A 448 -21.65 43.53 -17.79
C THR A 448 -20.49 42.59 -18.05
N THR A 449 -19.53 42.98 -18.89
CA THR A 449 -18.37 42.16 -19.27
C THR A 449 -17.08 42.99 -19.31
N LEU A 450 -16.03 42.51 -18.65
CA LEU A 450 -14.63 42.90 -18.85
C LEU A 450 -13.85 41.74 -19.46
N THR A 451 -12.85 42.03 -20.26
CA THR A 451 -11.96 41.02 -20.86
C THR A 451 -10.51 41.41 -20.67
N THR A 452 -9.65 40.42 -20.59
CA THR A 452 -8.21 40.62 -20.48
C THR A 452 -7.44 39.47 -21.08
N ARG A 453 -6.23 39.73 -21.57
CA ARG A 453 -5.31 38.72 -22.09
C ARG A 453 -4.69 37.83 -21.01
N TYR A 454 -4.79 38.20 -19.73
CA TYR A 454 -4.18 37.42 -18.64
C TYR A 454 -4.95 36.11 -18.38
N PRO A 455 -4.28 35.07 -17.85
CA PRO A 455 -4.95 33.80 -17.53
C PRO A 455 -6.00 33.92 -16.41
N PRO A 456 -7.09 33.12 -16.43
CA PRO A 456 -8.19 33.28 -15.49
C PRO A 456 -7.83 33.15 -14.01
N HIS A 457 -6.92 32.24 -13.65
CA HIS A 457 -6.47 32.10 -12.26
C HIS A 457 -5.72 33.34 -11.75
N VAL A 458 -4.92 33.99 -12.59
CA VAL A 458 -4.20 35.24 -12.23
C VAL A 458 -5.20 36.36 -11.99
N VAL A 459 -6.20 36.46 -12.86
CA VAL A 459 -7.27 37.47 -12.76
C VAL A 459 -8.12 37.25 -11.52
N HIS A 460 -8.49 36.01 -11.24
CA HIS A 460 -9.24 35.63 -10.04
C HIS A 460 -8.47 36.00 -8.76
N THR A 461 -7.20 35.59 -8.63
CA THR A 461 -6.38 35.92 -7.46
C THR A 461 -6.23 37.44 -7.29
N ALA A 462 -6.02 38.19 -8.37
CA ALA A 462 -5.92 39.64 -8.30
C ALA A 462 -7.24 40.29 -7.82
N LEU A 463 -8.39 39.80 -8.27
CA LEU A 463 -9.70 40.27 -7.81
C LEU A 463 -9.93 39.94 -6.32
N GLU A 464 -9.58 38.73 -5.89
CA GLU A 464 -9.65 38.31 -4.48
C GLU A 464 -8.73 39.14 -3.57
N ASP A 465 -7.50 39.41 -4.00
CA ASP A 465 -6.53 40.24 -3.26
C ASP A 465 -7.07 41.65 -2.99
N GLN A 466 -7.86 42.19 -3.94
CA GLN A 466 -8.55 43.48 -3.81
C GLN A 466 -9.95 43.36 -3.18
N ARG A 467 -10.29 42.18 -2.65
CA ARG A 467 -11.55 41.89 -1.95
C ARG A 467 -12.80 42.03 -2.82
N TYR A 468 -12.67 41.88 -4.13
CA TYR A 468 -13.81 41.69 -5.01
C TYR A 468 -14.26 40.22 -4.92
N PRO A 469 -15.56 39.95 -4.70
CA PRO A 469 -16.10 38.59 -4.60
C PRO A 469 -16.17 37.94 -5.99
N ALA A 470 -15.00 37.55 -6.49
CA ALA A 470 -14.83 36.91 -7.79
C ALA A 470 -14.93 35.39 -7.67
N VAL A 471 -15.33 34.75 -8.77
CA VAL A 471 -15.63 33.33 -8.83
C VAL A 471 -15.05 32.76 -10.11
N LEU A 472 -14.14 31.79 -10.00
CA LEU A 472 -13.55 31.14 -11.17
C LEU A 472 -14.42 29.97 -11.66
N THR A 473 -14.89 30.02 -12.92
CA THR A 473 -15.68 28.93 -13.52
C THR A 473 -14.87 27.63 -13.61
N THR A 474 -15.56 26.50 -13.59
CA THR A 474 -14.92 25.17 -13.72
C THR A 474 -14.08 25.06 -15.01
N ALA A 475 -14.56 25.61 -16.11
CA ALA A 475 -13.81 25.67 -17.37
C ALA A 475 -12.54 26.53 -17.26
N ALA A 476 -12.55 27.58 -16.45
CA ALA A 476 -11.45 28.52 -16.26
C ALA A 476 -10.45 28.12 -15.17
N ARG A 477 -10.76 27.09 -14.38
CA ARG A 477 -9.81 26.51 -13.43
C ARG A 477 -8.60 25.96 -14.18
N PRO A 478 -7.37 26.25 -13.72
CA PRO A 478 -6.19 25.57 -14.24
C PRO A 478 -6.37 24.07 -13.98
N GLU A 479 -6.03 23.23 -14.95
CA GLU A 479 -5.86 21.80 -14.70
C GLU A 479 -4.83 21.68 -13.58
N THR A 480 -5.28 21.23 -12.42
CA THR A 480 -4.48 21.16 -11.21
C THR A 480 -3.36 20.15 -11.40
N HIS A 481 -2.20 20.60 -11.86
CA HIS A 481 -0.97 19.93 -11.52
C HIS A 481 -0.71 20.22 -10.04
N HIS A 482 -0.61 19.14 -9.28
CA HIS A 482 -0.26 19.08 -7.87
C HIS A 482 0.86 20.08 -7.53
N GLY A 483 0.75 20.66 -6.32
CA GLY A 483 1.47 21.84 -5.84
C GLY A 483 3.01 21.84 -5.96
N PRO A 484 3.66 22.92 -5.48
CA PRO A 484 5.11 23.09 -5.59
C PRO A 484 5.82 21.86 -5.03
N PRO A 485 6.94 21.40 -5.62
CA PRO A 485 7.63 20.20 -5.16
C PRO A 485 8.08 20.41 -3.71
N GLY A 486 7.29 19.86 -2.79
CA GLY A 486 7.66 19.71 -1.40
C GLY A 486 8.94 18.91 -1.36
N ARG A 487 9.87 19.33 -0.50
CA ARG A 487 11.13 18.65 -0.29
C ARG A 487 10.78 17.23 0.19
N ARG A 488 10.85 16.25 -0.72
CA ARG A 488 10.65 14.84 -0.41
C ARG A 488 11.44 14.54 0.85
N SER A 489 10.77 14.17 1.94
CA SER A 489 11.42 13.36 2.96
C SER A 489 12.03 12.19 2.21
N PRO A 490 13.29 11.79 2.48
CA PRO A 490 13.81 10.58 1.88
C PRO A 490 12.94 9.45 2.44
N ALA A 491 11.95 9.01 1.66
CA ALA A 491 11.39 7.70 1.84
C ALA A 491 12.60 6.77 1.92
N GLY A 492 12.71 6.00 2.99
CA GLY A 492 13.68 4.91 3.02
C GLY A 492 13.51 4.12 1.72
N ARG A 493 14.62 3.77 1.05
CA ARG A 493 14.53 2.95 -0.17
C ARG A 493 13.63 1.75 0.14
N SER A 494 12.65 1.47 -0.72
CA SER A 494 11.85 0.26 -0.58
C SER A 494 12.80 -0.97 -0.61
N PRO A 495 12.40 -2.11 -0.03
CA PRO A 495 13.22 -3.33 -0.10
C PRO A 495 13.67 -3.67 -1.53
N GLU A 496 12.79 -3.45 -2.50
CA GLU A 496 13.06 -3.67 -3.94
C GLU A 496 14.10 -2.69 -4.46
N GLN A 497 14.01 -1.40 -4.09
CA GLN A 497 15.00 -0.38 -4.47
C GLN A 497 16.37 -0.66 -3.83
N ALA A 498 16.39 -1.16 -2.59
CA ALA A 498 17.62 -1.56 -1.92
C ALA A 498 18.23 -2.82 -2.56
N ALA A 499 17.41 -3.80 -2.91
CA ALA A 499 17.82 -5.00 -3.62
C ALA A 499 18.40 -4.67 -5.01
N HIS A 500 17.69 -3.86 -5.80
CA HIS A 500 18.15 -3.37 -7.11
C HIS A 500 19.51 -2.69 -7.01
N ALA A 501 19.67 -1.75 -6.07
CA ALA A 501 20.94 -1.04 -5.85
C ALA A 501 22.08 -1.97 -5.40
N LEU A 502 21.78 -3.05 -4.67
CA LEU A 502 22.79 -4.06 -4.32
C LEU A 502 23.17 -4.90 -5.55
N VAL A 503 22.21 -5.39 -6.32
CA VAL A 503 22.44 -6.23 -7.50
C VAL A 503 23.24 -5.47 -8.56
N GLU A 504 22.85 -4.22 -8.86
CA GLU A 504 23.59 -3.35 -9.77
C GLU A 504 25.06 -3.21 -9.35
N ARG A 505 25.31 -3.00 -8.05
CA ARG A 505 26.67 -2.90 -7.50
C ARG A 505 27.46 -4.19 -7.65
N LEU A 506 26.86 -5.34 -7.34
CA LEU A 506 27.47 -6.66 -7.48
C LEU A 506 27.81 -6.99 -8.94
N ARG A 507 26.97 -6.56 -9.89
CA ARG A 507 27.26 -6.71 -11.33
C ARG A 507 28.35 -5.76 -11.77
N LEU A 508 28.35 -4.51 -11.32
CA LEU A 508 29.40 -3.54 -11.63
C LEU A 508 30.77 -3.95 -11.07
N THR A 509 30.84 -4.51 -9.86
CA THR A 509 32.09 -5.08 -9.33
C THR A 509 32.57 -6.27 -10.15
N THR A 510 31.64 -7.13 -10.60
CA THR A 510 31.96 -8.26 -11.50
C THR A 510 32.42 -7.79 -12.88
N GLN A 511 31.85 -6.70 -13.42
CA GLN A 511 32.18 -6.16 -14.75
C GLN A 511 33.45 -5.28 -14.75
N ARG A 512 33.75 -4.58 -13.65
CA ARG A 512 34.95 -3.70 -13.51
C ARG A 512 36.24 -4.46 -13.13
N GLY A 513 36.19 -5.77 -12.99
CA GLY A 513 37.36 -6.62 -12.73
C GLY A 513 38.33 -6.66 -13.91
N ASP A 514 39.20 -5.65 -14.00
CA ASP A 514 40.47 -5.71 -14.71
C ASP A 514 41.40 -6.74 -14.01
N ALA A 515 41.73 -7.83 -14.72
CA ALA A 515 42.71 -8.91 -14.44
C ALA A 515 42.32 -10.08 -13.49
N GLU A 516 42.23 -11.29 -14.08
CA GLU A 516 42.14 -12.66 -13.50
C GLU A 516 40.94 -13.01 -12.55
N PRO A 517 39.68 -12.92 -13.03
CA PRO A 517 38.47 -13.21 -12.23
C PRO A 517 38.33 -14.65 -11.71
N GLU A 518 39.01 -15.64 -12.30
CA GLU A 518 38.99 -17.02 -11.81
C GLU A 518 39.94 -17.23 -10.63
N GLN A 519 41.09 -16.55 -10.61
CA GLN A 519 42.14 -16.72 -9.60
C GLN A 519 41.73 -16.14 -8.24
N GLU A 520 41.16 -14.94 -8.21
CA GLU A 520 40.65 -14.34 -6.97
C GLU A 520 39.46 -15.12 -6.40
N TRP A 521 38.59 -15.62 -7.29
CA TRP A 521 37.47 -16.49 -6.92
C TRP A 521 37.96 -17.81 -6.31
N LEU A 522 38.91 -18.48 -6.96
CA LEU A 522 39.59 -19.68 -6.45
C LEU A 522 40.28 -19.39 -5.12
N GLY A 523 40.95 -18.24 -5.00
CA GLY A 523 41.61 -17.80 -3.76
C GLY A 523 40.63 -17.64 -2.60
N ARG A 524 39.46 -17.02 -2.85
CA ARG A 524 38.38 -16.88 -1.86
C ARG A 524 37.73 -18.21 -1.48
N GLN A 525 37.49 -19.08 -2.46
CA GLN A 525 36.96 -20.42 -2.21
C GLN A 525 37.88 -21.25 -1.30
N ILE A 526 39.20 -21.13 -1.51
CA ILE A 526 40.19 -21.81 -0.66
C ILE A 526 40.33 -21.13 0.71
N ASP A 527 40.25 -19.79 0.79
CA ASP A 527 40.24 -19.07 2.09
C ASP A 527 39.04 -19.50 2.97
N LEU A 528 37.87 -19.72 2.37
CA LEU A 528 36.71 -20.29 3.07
C LEU A 528 37.00 -21.69 3.61
N ALA A 529 37.59 -22.56 2.79
CA ALA A 529 37.99 -23.90 3.22
C ALA A 529 39.06 -23.86 4.34
N VAL A 530 39.95 -22.86 4.36
CA VAL A 530 40.91 -22.63 5.45
C VAL A 530 40.18 -22.31 6.76
N ARG A 531 39.20 -21.40 6.72
CA ARG A 531 38.42 -21.02 7.92
C ARG A 531 37.62 -22.21 8.46
N GLY A 532 36.98 -22.98 7.58
CA GLY A 532 36.19 -24.17 7.91
C GLY A 532 37.02 -25.41 8.27
N ARG A 533 38.33 -25.42 7.95
CA ARG A 533 39.21 -26.62 7.97
C ARG A 533 38.65 -27.78 7.15
N THR A 534 37.97 -27.47 6.05
CA THR A 534 37.27 -28.46 5.21
C THR A 534 38.24 -29.03 4.15
N PRO A 535 38.25 -30.35 3.92
CA PRO A 535 38.98 -30.94 2.80
C PRO A 535 38.45 -30.42 1.45
N ILE A 536 39.34 -30.08 0.53
CA ILE A 536 39.01 -29.67 -0.84
C ILE A 536 39.85 -30.46 -1.84
N ARG A 537 39.28 -30.71 -3.02
CA ARG A 537 39.97 -31.28 -4.17
C ARG A 537 40.36 -30.17 -5.13
N VAL A 538 41.66 -29.95 -5.28
CA VAL A 538 42.24 -28.91 -6.13
C VAL A 538 42.87 -29.55 -7.35
N THR A 539 42.42 -29.19 -8.55
CA THR A 539 43.03 -29.63 -9.81
C THR A 539 44.08 -28.61 -10.25
N VAL A 540 45.33 -29.05 -10.38
CA VAL A 540 46.46 -28.16 -10.73
C VAL A 540 47.02 -28.55 -12.09
N ARG A 541 47.26 -27.55 -12.94
CA ARG A 541 47.96 -27.70 -14.21
C ARG A 541 49.46 -27.80 -13.96
N MET A 542 50.03 -28.94 -14.34
CA MET A 542 51.44 -29.23 -14.23
C MET A 542 52.23 -28.60 -15.40
N PRO A 543 53.55 -28.40 -15.26
CA PRO A 543 54.38 -27.79 -16.32
C PRO A 543 54.40 -28.55 -17.65
N ASP A 544 54.02 -29.83 -17.66
CA ASP A 544 53.89 -30.67 -18.85
C ASP A 544 52.52 -30.55 -19.55
N GLY A 545 51.66 -29.67 -19.05
CA GLY A 545 50.30 -29.45 -19.55
C GLY A 545 49.26 -30.46 -19.03
N SER A 546 49.66 -31.44 -18.22
CA SER A 546 48.73 -32.38 -17.60
C SER A 546 48.00 -31.73 -16.40
N GLU A 547 46.76 -32.14 -16.15
CA GLU A 547 45.99 -31.70 -15.00
C GLU A 547 45.97 -32.79 -13.94
N ARG A 548 46.31 -32.44 -12.69
CA ARG A 548 46.44 -33.40 -11.61
C ARG A 548 45.62 -32.97 -10.38
N PRO A 549 44.69 -33.82 -9.90
CA PRO A 549 43.91 -33.53 -8.70
C PRO A 549 44.71 -33.80 -7.43
N PHE A 550 44.54 -32.94 -6.42
CA PHE A 550 45.06 -33.10 -5.07
C PHE A 550 43.94 -32.88 -4.05
N THR A 551 43.72 -33.83 -3.14
CA THR A 551 42.82 -33.63 -2.00
C THR A 551 43.63 -33.09 -0.83
N ILE A 552 43.37 -31.84 -0.44
CA ILE A 552 44.10 -31.14 0.62
C ILE A 552 43.15 -30.57 1.66
N VAL A 553 43.58 -30.54 2.93
CA VAL A 553 42.99 -29.68 3.96
C VAL A 553 43.82 -28.40 3.99
N PRO A 554 43.32 -27.27 3.47
CA PRO A 554 44.09 -26.05 3.34
C PRO A 554 44.26 -25.38 4.71
N THR A 555 45.46 -24.89 4.99
CA THR A 555 45.83 -24.20 6.23
C THR A 555 46.03 -22.71 6.02
N SER A 556 46.41 -22.25 4.83
CA SER A 556 46.46 -20.83 4.49
C SER A 556 46.45 -20.56 2.98
N VAL A 557 45.94 -19.38 2.60
CA VAL A 557 46.07 -18.80 1.26
C VAL A 557 46.65 -17.40 1.40
N ALA A 558 47.85 -17.18 0.90
CA ALA A 558 48.49 -15.88 0.94
C ALA A 558 49.50 -15.74 -0.20
N ALA A 559 49.69 -14.52 -0.70
CA ALA A 559 50.66 -14.20 -1.74
C ALA A 559 50.58 -15.12 -2.98
N GLY A 560 49.36 -15.46 -3.42
CA GLY A 560 49.12 -16.31 -4.60
C GLY A 560 49.53 -17.77 -4.42
N ARG A 561 49.63 -18.27 -3.18
CA ARG A 561 49.96 -19.67 -2.87
C ARG A 561 48.99 -20.25 -1.84
N VAL A 562 48.65 -21.51 -2.04
CA VAL A 562 47.80 -22.32 -1.17
C VAL A 562 48.70 -23.30 -0.42
N ARG A 563 48.61 -23.32 0.90
CA ARG A 563 49.30 -24.29 1.75
C ARG A 563 48.27 -25.18 2.42
N GLY A 564 48.53 -26.49 2.46
CA GLY A 564 47.60 -27.46 3.02
C GLY A 564 48.22 -28.83 3.21
N ARG A 565 47.56 -29.69 4.00
CA ARG A 565 47.96 -31.09 4.19
C ARG A 565 47.24 -31.98 3.19
N ASP A 566 47.98 -32.71 2.38
CA ASP A 566 47.45 -33.70 1.43
C ASP A 566 47.00 -34.96 2.20
N THR A 567 45.73 -35.31 2.09
CA THR A 567 45.12 -36.44 2.83
C THR A 567 45.49 -37.80 2.24
N GLY A 568 45.89 -37.87 0.97
CA GLY A 568 46.25 -39.12 0.29
C GLY A 568 47.67 -39.59 0.61
N VAL A 569 48.57 -38.66 0.93
CA VAL A 569 50.00 -38.95 1.15
C VAL A 569 50.54 -38.45 2.49
N ASP A 570 49.69 -37.78 3.28
CA ASP A 570 49.96 -37.28 4.63
C ASP A 570 51.11 -36.26 4.74
N VAL A 571 51.31 -35.47 3.67
CA VAL A 571 52.41 -34.50 3.52
C VAL A 571 51.87 -33.08 3.36
N GLU A 572 52.59 -32.11 3.90
CA GLU A 572 52.28 -30.69 3.70
C GLU A 572 52.72 -30.23 2.30
N ARG A 573 51.79 -29.65 1.54
CA ARG A 573 52.01 -29.16 0.17
C ARG A 573 51.79 -27.65 0.08
N THR A 574 52.53 -27.02 -0.81
CA THR A 574 52.30 -25.62 -1.23
C THR A 574 52.11 -25.59 -2.74
N LEU A 575 50.94 -25.11 -3.18
CA LEU A 575 50.53 -25.06 -4.57
C LEU A 575 50.39 -23.58 -5.00
N PRO A 576 50.95 -23.17 -6.15
CA PRO A 576 50.71 -21.83 -6.68
C PRO A 576 49.26 -21.71 -7.16
N LEU A 577 48.56 -20.66 -6.74
CA LEU A 577 47.16 -20.40 -7.10
C LEU A 577 47.02 -20.22 -8.62
N SER A 578 48.03 -19.65 -9.27
CA SER A 578 48.13 -19.45 -10.73
C SER A 578 48.05 -20.74 -11.56
N LEU A 579 48.29 -21.89 -10.96
CA LEU A 579 48.20 -23.20 -11.63
C LEU A 579 46.93 -23.97 -11.26
N VAL A 580 46.09 -23.45 -10.37
CA VAL A 580 44.84 -24.09 -10.00
C VAL A 580 43.81 -23.86 -11.12
N VAL A 581 43.26 -24.95 -11.62
CA VAL A 581 42.26 -24.98 -12.72
C VAL A 581 40.85 -25.10 -12.16
N SER A 582 40.66 -25.92 -11.14
CA SER A 582 39.37 -26.06 -10.44
C SER A 582 39.58 -26.38 -8.97
N VAL A 583 38.61 -25.98 -8.16
CA VAL A 583 38.49 -26.37 -6.75
C VAL A 583 37.10 -26.95 -6.57
N GLU A 584 37.05 -28.20 -6.13
CA GLU A 584 35.82 -28.91 -5.76
C GLU A 584 35.86 -29.13 -4.25
N SER A 585 34.77 -28.83 -3.56
CA SER A 585 34.61 -29.17 -2.15
C SER A 585 34.28 -30.67 -2.08
N ASP A 586 35.10 -31.48 -1.39
CA ASP A 586 34.71 -32.86 -1.10
C ASP A 586 33.62 -32.79 -0.02
N ALA A 587 32.40 -33.23 -0.38
CA ALA A 587 31.21 -33.26 0.47
C ALA A 587 31.38 -34.15 1.72
#